data_AF-A0AAN5PJX4-F1
#
_entry.id   AF-A0AAN5PJX4-F1
#
_cell.length_a   1.000
_cell.length_b   1.000
_cell.length_c   1.000
_cell.angle_alpha   90.00
_cell.angle_beta   90.00
_cell.angle_gamma   90.00
#
_symmetry.space_group_name_H-M   'P 1'
#
loop_
_entity.id
_entity.type
_entity.pdbx_description
1 polymer ?
#
loop_
_entity_poly.entity_id
_entity_poly.type
_entity_poly.pdbx_seq_one_letter_code
_entity_poly.pdbx_strand_id
1 'polypeptide(L)'
;MMLISMMISLPIHARESIEPPSPISSFGIATKVLGKIFTNSHYKVIGSCTWAVGKFPPKLVAVPAIEQFLPDLIITVANRPETNPWIEARALYENPASQALYQKTYRLATGSALGFGDDAGQTSAMHINEERTRVVDVIGSPAGLYRFPYLSHKPETRFGSPYYISEADAVSDRTEIAEIAYMATHPHLLFNHDIGSTTQSWGHEIPRIMRVTQPSRFRASVVAALHAADIVTNKNSLHVTQSTSNSCGANCIVANVIFDGHNKNIIWQEVYPKNRNINFNDTSDMGVEDDKAGNGNYVFVVWRKYRGCIANEGKLVRALSFPKVGHPQKR
;
A
#
# COMPACT_ATOMS: atom_id res chain seq x y z
N MET A 1 -31.62 -59.78 18.00
CA MET A 1 -31.37 -58.44 18.56
C MET A 1 -30.37 -57.76 17.64
N MET A 2 -30.83 -56.96 16.68
CA MET A 2 -29.99 -56.25 15.70
C MET A 2 -29.31 -55.07 16.41
N LEU A 3 -27.97 -55.07 16.47
CA LEU A 3 -27.21 -53.87 16.80
C LEU A 3 -27.10 -53.02 15.52
N ILE A 4 -27.80 -51.89 15.50
CA ILE A 4 -27.64 -50.84 14.50
C ILE A 4 -26.41 -50.01 14.91
N SER A 5 -25.32 -50.15 14.15
CA SER A 5 -24.14 -49.30 14.28
C SER A 5 -24.45 -47.92 13.69
N MET A 6 -24.71 -46.94 14.56
CA MET A 6 -24.87 -45.54 14.17
C MET A 6 -23.48 -44.99 13.78
N MET A 7 -23.21 -44.88 12.48
CA MET A 7 -22.05 -44.15 11.99
C MET A 7 -22.29 -42.65 12.16
N ILE A 8 -21.62 -42.06 13.15
CA ILE A 8 -21.57 -40.61 13.33
C ILE A 8 -20.65 -40.05 12.25
N SER A 9 -21.23 -39.57 11.15
CA SER A 9 -20.51 -38.78 10.15
C SER A 9 -20.22 -37.39 10.72
N LEU A 10 -19.01 -37.21 11.26
CA LEU A 10 -18.49 -35.87 11.57
C LEU A 10 -18.36 -35.10 10.25
N PRO A 11 -19.01 -33.93 10.09
CA PRO A 11 -18.82 -33.12 8.91
C PRO A 11 -17.42 -32.51 8.95
N ILE A 12 -16.49 -33.11 8.20
CA ILE A 12 -15.18 -32.54 7.91
C ILE A 12 -15.44 -31.32 7.02
N HIS A 13 -15.62 -30.16 7.63
CA HIS A 13 -15.58 -28.89 6.91
C HIS A 13 -14.13 -28.71 6.49
N ALA A 14 -13.84 -28.93 5.21
CA ALA A 14 -12.53 -28.62 4.65
C ALA A 14 -12.33 -27.11 4.82
N ARG A 15 -11.51 -26.72 5.80
CA ARG A 15 -11.15 -25.32 6.01
C ARG A 15 -10.29 -24.91 4.82
N GLU A 16 -10.75 -23.92 4.07
CA GLU A 16 -9.98 -23.37 2.96
C GLU A 16 -8.61 -22.92 3.47
N SER A 17 -7.54 -23.31 2.78
CA SER A 17 -6.19 -22.91 3.18
C SER A 17 -6.02 -21.41 2.97
N ILE A 18 -5.49 -20.73 3.98
CA ILE A 18 -5.11 -19.31 3.92
C ILE A 18 -3.60 -19.13 3.73
N GLU A 19 -2.83 -20.21 3.65
CA GLU A 19 -1.38 -20.17 3.47
C GLU A 19 -1.04 -19.81 2.02
N PRO A 20 -0.14 -18.85 1.76
CA PRO A 20 0.28 -18.50 0.41
C PRO A 20 0.95 -19.70 -0.29
N PRO A 21 0.42 -20.20 -1.43
CA PRO A 21 0.95 -21.40 -2.09
C PRO A 21 2.41 -21.28 -2.57
N SER A 22 2.83 -20.09 -2.96
CA SER A 22 4.20 -19.83 -3.46
C SER A 22 4.74 -18.48 -2.97
N PRO A 23 5.12 -18.38 -1.69
CA PRO A 23 5.62 -17.13 -1.12
C PRO A 23 6.76 -16.53 -1.94
N ILE A 24 6.80 -15.20 -2.02
CA ILE A 24 7.73 -14.45 -2.85
C ILE A 24 8.86 -13.85 -1.99
N SER A 25 10.09 -13.88 -2.53
CA SER A 25 11.25 -13.22 -1.92
C SER A 25 11.39 -11.78 -2.41
N SER A 26 12.23 -10.97 -1.75
CA SER A 26 12.60 -9.63 -2.23
C SER A 26 13.19 -9.67 -3.64
N PHE A 27 13.97 -10.71 -3.97
CA PHE A 27 14.47 -10.91 -5.33
C PHE A 27 13.33 -11.18 -6.31
N GLY A 28 12.37 -12.05 -5.95
CA GLY A 28 11.19 -12.32 -6.76
C GLY A 28 10.37 -11.07 -7.04
N ILE A 29 10.14 -10.22 -6.02
CA ILE A 29 9.48 -8.92 -6.20
C ILE A 29 10.29 -8.05 -7.17
N ALA A 30 11.61 -7.95 -6.98
CA ALA A 30 12.46 -7.13 -7.82
C ALA A 30 12.44 -7.55 -9.30
N THR A 31 12.47 -8.85 -9.59
CA THR A 31 12.37 -9.35 -10.98
C THR A 31 11.04 -8.95 -11.64
N LYS A 32 9.92 -9.05 -10.91
CA LYS A 32 8.59 -8.67 -11.40
C LYS A 32 8.45 -7.17 -11.63
N VAL A 33 9.03 -6.35 -10.73
CA VAL A 33 9.09 -4.89 -10.90
C VAL A 33 9.96 -4.51 -12.10
N LEU A 34 11.14 -5.10 -12.24
CA LEU A 34 12.03 -4.89 -13.39
C LEU A 34 11.35 -5.26 -14.71
N GLY A 35 10.60 -6.36 -14.75
CA GLY A 35 9.82 -6.76 -15.93
C GLY A 35 8.74 -5.75 -16.37
N LYS A 36 8.32 -4.85 -15.47
CA LYS A 36 7.34 -3.78 -15.73
C LYS A 36 7.96 -2.38 -15.79
N ILE A 37 9.28 -2.23 -15.66
CA ILE A 37 9.93 -0.91 -15.59
C ILE A 37 9.62 -0.05 -16.82
N PHE A 38 9.73 -0.62 -18.02
CA PHE A 38 9.48 0.10 -19.27
C PHE A 38 8.00 0.42 -19.50
N THR A 39 7.09 -0.41 -18.97
CA THR A 39 5.64 -0.18 -19.11
C THR A 39 5.14 0.82 -18.08
N ASN A 40 5.64 0.77 -16.84
CA ASN A 40 5.08 1.53 -15.73
C ASN A 40 5.78 2.87 -15.49
N SER A 41 7.06 3.05 -15.87
CA SER A 41 7.80 4.27 -15.54
C SER A 41 7.30 5.55 -16.23
N HIS A 42 6.61 5.45 -17.37
CA HIS A 42 6.06 6.58 -18.15
C HIS A 42 6.98 7.83 -18.16
N TYR A 43 8.25 7.63 -18.53
CA TYR A 43 9.25 8.69 -18.49
C TYR A 43 8.94 9.79 -19.50
N LYS A 44 8.87 11.04 -19.06
CA LYS A 44 8.60 12.18 -19.94
C LYS A 44 9.34 13.43 -19.48
N VAL A 45 10.03 14.08 -20.41
CA VAL A 45 10.64 15.40 -20.18
C VAL A 45 9.54 16.47 -20.21
N ILE A 46 9.47 17.30 -19.18
CA ILE A 46 8.45 18.35 -19.00
C ILE A 46 9.04 19.76 -18.96
N GLY A 47 10.37 19.91 -18.93
CA GLY A 47 11.04 21.20 -18.89
C GLY A 47 12.54 21.10 -18.59
N SER A 48 13.10 22.17 -18.03
CA SER A 48 14.53 22.29 -17.72
C SER A 48 14.75 23.03 -16.40
N CYS A 49 15.73 22.55 -15.63
CA CYS A 49 16.12 23.07 -14.34
C CYS A 49 17.59 23.49 -14.36
N THR A 50 17.87 24.69 -13.86
CA THR A 50 19.23 25.23 -13.82
C THR A 50 19.78 25.12 -12.40
N TRP A 51 20.96 24.49 -12.26
CA TRP A 51 21.68 24.32 -11.00
C TRP A 51 22.96 25.15 -11.00
N ALA A 52 23.22 25.86 -9.91
CA ALA A 52 24.48 26.56 -9.67
C ALA A 52 25.43 25.64 -8.88
N VAL A 53 26.48 25.16 -9.55
CA VAL A 53 27.42 24.14 -9.05
C VAL A 53 28.82 24.73 -8.89
N GLY A 54 29.55 24.32 -7.85
CA GLY A 54 30.94 24.72 -7.63
C GLY A 54 31.13 26.00 -6.80
N LYS A 55 32.37 26.51 -6.79
CA LYS A 55 32.79 27.72 -6.05
C LYS A 55 32.59 29.00 -6.87
N PHE A 56 32.79 30.17 -6.26
CA PHE A 56 32.52 31.48 -6.88
C PHE A 56 33.47 31.80 -8.06
N PRO A 57 32.94 32.21 -9.24
CA PRO A 57 31.53 32.23 -9.62
C PRO A 57 31.01 30.82 -9.97
N PRO A 58 29.80 30.45 -9.54
CA PRO A 58 29.27 29.10 -9.77
C PRO A 58 29.01 28.83 -11.26
N LYS A 59 29.22 27.59 -11.69
CA LYS A 59 28.86 27.13 -13.04
C LYS A 59 27.37 26.81 -13.08
N LEU A 60 26.66 27.37 -14.06
CA LEU A 60 25.26 27.02 -14.30
C LEU A 60 25.17 25.76 -15.16
N VAL A 61 24.45 24.76 -14.68
CA VAL A 61 24.23 23.47 -15.34
C VAL A 61 22.74 23.26 -15.54
N ALA A 62 22.31 23.05 -16.78
CA ALA A 62 20.93 22.70 -17.10
C ALA A 62 20.74 21.18 -17.00
N VAL A 63 19.66 20.77 -16.34
CA VAL A 63 19.25 19.38 -16.10
C VAL A 63 17.78 19.27 -16.48
N PRO A 64 17.33 18.19 -17.12
CA PRO A 64 15.92 18.06 -17.49
C PRO A 64 15.02 18.04 -16.25
N ALA A 65 13.86 18.71 -16.37
CA ALA A 65 12.71 18.45 -15.50
C ALA A 65 11.89 17.33 -16.14
N ILE A 66 11.48 16.35 -15.35
CA ILE A 66 10.79 15.16 -15.86
C ILE A 66 9.53 14.85 -15.05
N GLU A 67 8.65 14.04 -15.62
CA GLU A 67 7.69 13.23 -14.88
C GLU A 67 7.94 11.75 -15.16
N GLN A 68 7.89 10.92 -14.11
CA GLN A 68 8.05 9.48 -14.20
C GLN A 68 7.37 8.81 -13.00
N PHE A 69 7.06 7.55 -13.11
CA PHE A 69 6.62 6.70 -12.01
C PHE A 69 7.78 5.87 -11.48
N LEU A 70 7.94 5.86 -10.16
CA LEU A 70 8.92 5.02 -9.47
C LEU A 70 8.19 4.01 -8.57
N PRO A 71 8.64 2.75 -8.50
CA PRO A 71 8.05 1.73 -7.64
C PRO A 71 8.50 2.04 -6.21
N ASP A 72 7.73 2.83 -5.48
CA ASP A 72 8.17 3.51 -4.27
C ASP A 72 7.80 2.73 -3.00
N LEU A 73 6.62 2.12 -2.96
CA LEU A 73 6.16 1.34 -1.80
C LEU A 73 5.87 -0.10 -2.20
N ILE A 74 6.21 -1.04 -1.34
CA ILE A 74 5.76 -2.43 -1.38
C ILE A 74 4.72 -2.58 -0.26
N ILE A 75 3.57 -3.13 -0.58
CA ILE A 75 2.47 -3.32 0.36
C ILE A 75 2.12 -4.79 0.41
N THR A 76 2.24 -5.41 1.57
CA THR A 76 1.79 -6.79 1.79
C THR A 76 0.38 -6.74 2.37
N VAL A 77 -0.47 -7.66 1.93
CA VAL A 77 -1.80 -7.85 2.50
C VAL A 77 -2.00 -9.33 2.77
N ALA A 78 -2.17 -9.69 4.04
CA ALA A 78 -2.34 -11.06 4.48
C ALA A 78 -3.66 -11.25 5.24
N ASN A 79 -4.14 -12.49 5.27
CA ASN A 79 -5.27 -12.86 6.13
C ASN A 79 -4.88 -12.78 7.61
N ARG A 80 -3.66 -13.20 7.92
CA ARG A 80 -3.08 -13.19 9.26
C ARG A 80 -1.59 -12.91 9.19
N PRO A 81 -0.94 -12.51 10.31
CA PRO A 81 0.49 -12.18 10.29
C PRO A 81 1.36 -13.36 9.83
N GLU A 82 0.98 -14.60 10.15
CA GLU A 82 1.73 -15.79 9.72
C GLU A 82 1.64 -16.09 8.21
N THR A 83 0.63 -15.53 7.52
CA THR A 83 0.34 -15.83 6.11
C THR A 83 0.86 -14.77 5.14
N ASN A 84 1.72 -13.85 5.59
CA ASN A 84 2.30 -12.85 4.70
C ASN A 84 3.14 -13.51 3.59
N PRO A 85 2.79 -13.25 2.31
CA PRO A 85 3.41 -13.92 1.17
C PRO A 85 4.82 -13.41 0.90
N TRP A 86 5.25 -12.30 1.49
CA TRP A 86 6.63 -11.82 1.37
C TRP A 86 7.49 -12.37 2.51
N ILE A 87 8.38 -13.31 2.17
CA ILE A 87 9.20 -14.10 3.10
C ILE A 87 9.99 -13.20 4.06
N GLU A 88 10.70 -12.20 3.55
CA GLU A 88 11.56 -11.35 4.37
C GLU A 88 10.73 -10.39 5.25
N ALA A 89 9.63 -9.83 4.74
CA ALA A 89 8.75 -8.97 5.54
C ALA A 89 8.12 -9.75 6.71
N ARG A 90 7.61 -10.96 6.44
CA ARG A 90 7.06 -11.85 7.47
C ARG A 90 8.09 -12.15 8.57
N ALA A 91 9.32 -12.47 8.19
CA ALA A 91 10.38 -12.79 9.14
C ALA A 91 10.81 -11.58 9.97
N LEU A 92 10.76 -10.36 9.43
CA LEU A 92 11.22 -9.16 10.09
C LEU A 92 10.15 -8.50 10.96
N TYR A 93 8.94 -8.33 10.43
CA TYR A 93 7.90 -7.52 11.08
C TYR A 93 6.85 -8.36 11.81
N GLU A 94 6.47 -9.52 11.25
CA GLU A 94 5.39 -10.36 11.75
C GLU A 94 5.92 -11.65 12.42
N ASN A 95 7.11 -11.59 13.03
CA ASN A 95 7.66 -12.73 13.76
C ASN A 95 6.90 -12.96 15.09
N PRO A 96 7.01 -14.16 15.71
CA PRO A 96 6.27 -14.49 16.93
C PRO A 96 6.51 -13.53 18.10
N ALA A 97 7.69 -12.92 18.21
CA ALA A 97 7.99 -11.97 19.27
C ALA A 97 7.26 -10.63 19.05
N SER A 98 7.25 -10.12 17.81
CA SER A 98 6.47 -8.94 17.42
C SER A 98 4.97 -9.17 17.65
N GLN A 99 4.44 -10.30 17.18
CA GLN A 99 3.02 -10.66 17.37
C GLN A 99 2.63 -10.71 18.85
N ALA A 100 3.45 -11.35 19.69
CA ALA A 100 3.20 -11.41 21.13
C ALA A 100 3.19 -10.01 21.78
N LEU A 101 4.07 -9.11 21.33
CA LEU A 101 4.10 -7.72 21.78
C LEU A 101 2.84 -6.96 21.36
N TYR A 102 2.43 -7.05 20.10
CA TYR A 102 1.24 -6.37 19.58
C TYR A 102 -0.04 -6.90 20.24
N GLN A 103 -0.17 -8.22 20.39
CA GLN A 103 -1.29 -8.86 21.09
C GLN A 103 -1.41 -8.34 22.54
N LYS A 104 -0.29 -8.30 23.26
CA LYS A 104 -0.26 -7.84 24.65
C LYS A 104 -0.58 -6.36 24.75
N THR A 105 0.03 -5.52 23.91
CA THR A 105 -0.20 -4.07 23.89
C THR A 105 -1.67 -3.76 23.59
N TYR A 106 -2.23 -4.40 22.56
CA TYR A 106 -3.63 -4.24 22.21
C TYR A 106 -4.56 -4.66 23.35
N ARG A 107 -4.34 -5.83 23.96
CA ARG A 107 -5.14 -6.30 25.09
C ARG A 107 -5.06 -5.38 26.31
N LEU A 108 -3.90 -4.80 26.58
CA LEU A 108 -3.74 -3.82 27.66
C LEU A 108 -4.52 -2.52 27.38
N ALA A 109 -4.58 -2.10 26.12
CA ALA A 109 -5.28 -0.88 25.72
C ALA A 109 -6.80 -1.05 25.61
N THR A 110 -7.27 -2.20 25.12
CA THR A 110 -8.70 -2.41 24.77
C THR A 110 -9.42 -3.43 25.64
N GLY A 111 -8.70 -4.22 26.43
CA GLY A 111 -9.24 -5.34 27.21
C GLY A 111 -9.51 -6.61 26.38
N SER A 112 -9.38 -6.56 25.06
CA SER A 112 -9.75 -7.64 24.13
C SER A 112 -8.53 -8.24 23.43
N ALA A 113 -8.65 -9.48 22.95
CA ALA A 113 -7.64 -10.08 22.09
C ALA A 113 -7.65 -9.38 20.71
N LEU A 114 -6.47 -9.16 20.13
CA LEU A 114 -6.36 -8.72 18.75
C LEU A 114 -6.70 -9.90 17.83
N GLY A 115 -7.61 -9.67 16.88
CA GLY A 115 -8.11 -10.67 15.92
C GLY A 115 -7.85 -10.25 14.47
N PHE A 116 -7.77 -11.24 13.57
CA PHE A 116 -7.47 -11.06 12.16
C PHE A 116 -8.30 -12.00 11.26
N GLY A 117 -8.36 -11.69 9.97
CA GLY A 117 -9.01 -12.49 8.95
C GLY A 117 -10.53 -12.30 8.90
N ASP A 118 -11.19 -13.26 8.25
CA ASP A 118 -12.63 -13.22 7.94
C ASP A 118 -13.52 -13.42 9.19
N ASP A 119 -12.93 -13.87 10.30
CA ASP A 119 -13.64 -14.19 11.54
C ASP A 119 -13.52 -13.10 12.62
N ALA A 120 -12.74 -12.04 12.38
CA ALA A 120 -12.34 -11.08 13.42
C ALA A 120 -13.48 -10.20 13.98
N GLY A 121 -14.59 -10.07 13.26
CA GLY A 121 -15.79 -9.31 13.67
C GLY A 121 -16.98 -10.17 14.12
N GLN A 122 -16.84 -11.50 14.15
CA GLN A 122 -17.94 -12.43 14.38
C GLN A 122 -18.28 -12.55 15.88
N THR A 123 -18.81 -11.48 16.49
CA THR A 123 -19.36 -11.51 17.87
C THR A 123 -20.84 -11.89 17.92
N SER A 124 -21.50 -11.97 16.76
CA SER A 124 -22.94 -12.19 16.62
C SER A 124 -23.23 -13.47 15.82
N ALA A 125 -24.28 -14.22 16.16
CA ALA A 125 -24.75 -15.39 15.40
C ALA A 125 -25.33 -15.05 14.00
N MET A 126 -25.33 -13.76 13.62
CA MET A 126 -25.64 -13.29 12.28
C MET A 126 -24.33 -13.13 11.51
N HIS A 127 -24.00 -14.15 10.73
CA HIS A 127 -22.82 -14.18 9.88
C HIS A 127 -22.86 -13.07 8.83
N ILE A 128 -22.09 -12.00 9.03
CA ILE A 128 -21.71 -11.11 7.93
C ILE A 128 -20.43 -11.71 7.34
N ASN A 129 -20.56 -12.57 6.33
CA ASN A 129 -19.43 -13.21 5.62
C ASN A 129 -18.66 -12.23 4.71
N GLU A 130 -18.92 -10.94 4.86
CA GLU A 130 -18.42 -9.87 4.00
C GLU A 130 -17.36 -9.01 4.69
N GLU A 131 -17.28 -9.02 6.02
CA GLU A 131 -16.27 -8.28 6.77
C GLU A 131 -14.93 -9.01 6.77
N ARG A 132 -13.88 -8.33 6.32
CA ARG A 132 -12.52 -8.87 6.21
C ARG A 132 -11.56 -7.95 6.92
N THR A 133 -10.93 -8.46 7.97
CA THR A 133 -9.86 -7.76 8.66
C THR A 133 -8.51 -8.19 8.10
N ARG A 134 -7.81 -7.28 7.45
CA ARG A 134 -6.54 -7.54 6.75
C ARG A 134 -5.34 -7.15 7.60
N VAL A 135 -4.27 -7.93 7.51
CA VAL A 135 -2.94 -7.53 8.00
C VAL A 135 -2.22 -6.85 6.84
N VAL A 136 -1.90 -5.57 7.01
CA VAL A 136 -1.31 -4.73 5.96
C VAL A 136 -0.03 -4.09 6.46
N ASP A 137 1.04 -4.26 5.68
CA ASP A 137 2.31 -3.59 5.92
C ASP A 137 2.71 -2.77 4.70
N VAL A 138 3.15 -1.54 4.93
CA VAL A 138 3.68 -0.64 3.91
C VAL A 138 5.18 -0.48 4.16
N ILE A 139 5.98 -0.98 3.23
CA ILE A 139 7.43 -1.05 3.35
C ILE A 139 8.05 -0.31 2.17
N GLY A 140 9.14 0.42 2.41
CA GLY A 140 9.84 1.11 1.32
C GLY A 140 10.41 0.12 0.30
N SER A 141 10.22 0.41 -0.98
CA SER A 141 10.71 -0.37 -2.11
C SER A 141 12.20 -0.07 -2.39
N PRO A 142 12.97 -0.98 -3.01
CA PRO A 142 14.31 -0.67 -3.49
C PRO A 142 14.29 0.13 -4.81
N ALA A 143 13.47 1.18 -4.85
CA ALA A 143 13.33 2.11 -5.98
C ALA A 143 14.68 2.66 -6.48
N GLY A 144 15.63 2.81 -5.57
CA GLY A 144 16.98 3.28 -5.86
C GLY A 144 17.82 2.33 -6.71
N LEU A 145 17.49 1.03 -6.75
CA LEU A 145 18.15 0.03 -7.60
C LEU A 145 17.62 0.05 -9.04
N TYR A 146 16.37 0.48 -9.25
CA TYR A 146 15.74 0.50 -10.57
C TYR A 146 15.96 1.81 -11.33
N ARG A 147 16.48 2.84 -10.66
CA ARG A 147 16.63 4.18 -11.24
C ARG A 147 17.83 4.23 -12.19
N PHE A 148 17.72 5.05 -13.24
CA PHE A 148 18.87 5.44 -14.02
C PHE A 148 19.63 6.56 -13.30
N PRO A 149 20.90 6.39 -12.92
CA PRO A 149 21.68 7.43 -12.27
C PRO A 149 21.65 8.73 -13.09
N TYR A 150 21.45 9.86 -12.42
CA TYR A 150 21.39 11.21 -13.01
C TYR A 150 20.23 11.50 -13.98
N LEU A 151 19.48 10.48 -14.41
CA LEU A 151 18.36 10.62 -15.35
C LEU A 151 17.00 10.42 -14.68
N SER A 152 16.97 9.84 -13.49
CA SER A 152 15.75 9.58 -12.72
C SER A 152 15.74 10.38 -11.41
N HIS A 153 14.53 10.68 -10.92
CA HIS A 153 14.35 11.24 -9.58
C HIS A 153 14.95 10.33 -8.49
N LYS A 154 15.36 10.96 -7.39
CA LYS A 154 15.70 10.22 -6.18
C LYS A 154 14.41 9.70 -5.54
N PRO A 155 14.30 8.41 -5.23
CA PRO A 155 13.14 7.89 -4.53
C PRO A 155 13.05 8.50 -3.14
N GLU A 156 11.82 8.69 -2.70
CA GLU A 156 11.51 9.23 -1.38
C GLU A 156 11.70 8.19 -0.29
N THR A 157 11.35 6.95 -0.59
CA THR A 157 11.32 5.87 0.39
C THR A 157 12.64 5.12 0.47
N ARG A 158 12.87 4.46 1.62
CA ARG A 158 14.06 3.64 1.86
C ARG A 158 13.70 2.16 1.89
N PHE A 159 14.42 1.36 1.12
CA PHE A 159 14.22 -0.09 1.07
C PHE A 159 14.25 -0.72 2.47
N GLY A 160 13.23 -1.52 2.77
CA GLY A 160 13.13 -2.26 4.03
C GLY A 160 12.89 -1.39 5.25
N SER A 161 12.51 -0.11 5.10
CA SER A 161 11.97 0.68 6.20
C SER A 161 10.46 0.48 6.30
N PRO A 162 9.89 0.15 7.48
CA PRO A 162 8.45 0.05 7.66
C PRO A 162 7.85 1.45 7.79
N TYR A 163 6.94 1.79 6.89
CA TYR A 163 6.19 3.05 6.92
C TYR A 163 4.86 2.92 7.69
N TYR A 164 4.26 1.74 7.61
CA TYR A 164 3.05 1.37 8.35
C TYR A 164 3.05 -0.14 8.58
N ILE A 165 2.66 -0.56 9.78
CA ILE A 165 2.46 -1.96 10.15
C ILE A 165 1.13 -2.01 10.90
N SER A 166 0.12 -2.66 10.30
CA SER A 166 -1.25 -2.67 10.85
C SER A 166 -1.33 -3.25 12.27
N GLU A 167 -0.48 -4.24 12.61
CA GLU A 167 -0.43 -4.80 13.95
C GLU A 167 0.09 -3.80 14.99
N ALA A 168 1.08 -2.98 14.61
CA ALA A 168 1.63 -1.93 15.47
C ALA A 168 0.64 -0.79 15.69
N ASP A 169 -0.20 -0.52 14.69
CA ASP A 169 -1.24 0.50 14.71
C ASP A 169 -2.62 -0.03 15.16
N ALA A 170 -2.69 -1.28 15.61
CA ALA A 170 -3.95 -1.99 15.85
C ALA A 170 -4.91 -1.27 16.79
N VAL A 171 -4.43 -0.50 17.77
CA VAL A 171 -5.32 0.27 18.66
C VAL A 171 -6.06 1.35 17.86
N SER A 172 -5.34 2.17 17.11
CA SER A 172 -5.92 3.27 16.32
C SER A 172 -6.78 2.75 15.18
N ASP A 173 -6.34 1.68 14.50
CA ASP A 173 -7.08 1.00 13.44
C ASP A 173 -8.39 0.38 13.97
N ARG A 174 -8.36 -0.42 15.04
CA ARG A 174 -9.55 -1.19 15.48
C ARG A 174 -10.56 -0.39 16.27
N THR A 175 -10.12 0.65 16.97
CA THR A 175 -11.03 1.54 17.70
C THR A 175 -11.56 2.68 16.83
N GLU A 176 -11.05 2.82 15.60
CA GLU A 176 -11.42 3.86 14.63
C GLU A 176 -11.14 5.30 15.10
N ILE A 177 -10.47 5.49 16.26
CA ILE A 177 -10.26 6.81 16.86
C ILE A 177 -9.52 7.78 15.94
N ALA A 178 -8.56 7.26 15.17
CA ALA A 178 -7.80 8.05 14.21
C ALA A 178 -8.68 8.51 13.04
N GLU A 179 -9.55 7.63 12.55
CA GLU A 179 -10.43 7.92 11.43
C GLU A 179 -11.59 8.83 11.83
N ILE A 180 -12.15 8.69 13.03
CA ILE A 180 -13.15 9.65 13.56
C ILE A 180 -12.55 11.06 13.60
N ALA A 181 -11.33 11.21 14.13
CA ALA A 181 -10.64 12.50 14.18
C ALA A 181 -10.30 13.04 12.77
N TYR A 182 -9.89 12.16 11.85
CA TYR A 182 -9.59 12.53 10.48
C TYR A 182 -10.84 12.99 9.72
N MET A 183 -11.96 12.27 9.83
CA MET A 183 -13.25 12.62 9.24
C MET A 183 -13.80 13.94 9.79
N ALA A 184 -13.65 14.20 11.10
CA ALA A 184 -14.07 15.46 11.70
C ALA A 184 -13.36 16.68 11.10
N THR A 185 -12.14 16.51 10.59
CA THR A 185 -11.35 17.57 9.95
C THR A 185 -11.43 17.55 8.42
N HIS A 186 -11.96 16.48 7.82
CA HIS A 186 -12.12 16.31 6.37
C HIS A 186 -13.53 15.81 6.00
N PRO A 187 -14.61 16.52 6.38
CA PRO A 187 -15.99 16.05 6.18
C PRO A 187 -16.38 15.92 4.70
N HIS A 188 -15.66 16.58 3.79
CA HIS A 188 -15.87 16.45 2.36
C HIS A 188 -15.58 15.04 1.84
N LEU A 189 -14.80 14.23 2.56
CA LEU A 189 -14.47 12.85 2.18
C LEU A 189 -15.59 11.85 2.45
N LEU A 190 -16.67 12.27 3.12
CA LEU A 190 -17.79 11.39 3.48
C LEU A 190 -18.77 11.15 2.32
N PHE A 191 -18.62 11.86 1.21
CA PHE A 191 -19.58 11.82 0.09
C PHE A 191 -18.84 11.63 -1.25
N ASN A 192 -19.27 10.67 -2.06
CA ASN A 192 -18.74 10.41 -3.41
C ASN A 192 -17.24 10.05 -3.45
N HIS A 193 -16.74 9.36 -2.42
CA HIS A 193 -15.36 8.87 -2.30
C HIS A 193 -15.31 7.34 -2.29
N ASP A 194 -15.94 6.75 -3.30
CA ASP A 194 -15.95 5.30 -3.53
C ASP A 194 -14.71 4.87 -4.33
N ILE A 195 -14.09 3.77 -3.92
CA ILE A 195 -13.03 3.08 -4.65
C ILE A 195 -13.67 2.16 -5.67
N GLY A 196 -13.26 2.25 -6.93
CA GLY A 196 -13.78 1.44 -8.03
C GLY A 196 -14.45 2.29 -9.10
N SER A 197 -15.34 1.67 -9.88
CA SER A 197 -16.08 2.37 -10.92
C SER A 197 -17.46 2.84 -10.42
N THR A 198 -18.11 3.72 -11.17
CA THR A 198 -19.47 4.21 -10.85
C THR A 198 -20.50 3.06 -10.72
N THR A 199 -20.28 1.93 -11.38
CA THR A 199 -21.18 0.78 -11.36
C THR A 199 -20.72 -0.34 -10.41
N GLN A 200 -19.47 -0.30 -9.95
CA GLN A 200 -18.92 -1.31 -9.05
C GLN A 200 -17.99 -0.66 -8.02
N SER A 201 -18.54 -0.34 -6.85
CA SER A 201 -17.76 0.05 -5.68
C SER A 201 -17.08 -1.17 -5.05
N TRP A 202 -15.79 -1.02 -4.74
CA TRP A 202 -14.97 -2.02 -4.07
C TRP A 202 -14.93 -1.74 -2.55
N GLY A 203 -15.18 -0.50 -2.16
CA GLY A 203 -15.16 0.03 -0.80
C GLY A 203 -15.15 1.56 -0.83
N HIS A 204 -15.10 2.20 0.33
CA HIS A 204 -14.96 3.66 0.45
C HIS A 204 -13.49 4.02 0.74
N GLU A 205 -13.03 5.22 0.36
CA GLU A 205 -11.69 5.71 0.75
C GLU A 205 -11.55 5.97 2.26
N ILE A 206 -12.68 6.19 2.94
CA ILE A 206 -12.76 6.57 4.35
C ILE A 206 -13.92 5.78 4.99
N PRO A 207 -13.74 5.23 6.21
CA PRO A 207 -12.53 5.28 7.05
C PRO A 207 -11.39 4.41 6.48
N ARG A 208 -10.14 4.87 6.63
CA ARG A 208 -8.90 4.18 6.21
C ARG A 208 -8.50 3.04 7.15
N ILE A 209 -9.46 2.21 7.56
CA ILE A 209 -9.20 1.07 8.44
C ILE A 209 -8.94 -0.20 7.63
N MET A 210 -8.28 -1.18 8.24
CA MET A 210 -7.93 -2.46 7.59
C MET A 210 -9.06 -3.49 7.68
N ARG A 211 -10.19 -3.12 8.30
CA ARG A 211 -11.46 -3.85 8.26
C ARG A 211 -12.29 -3.36 7.07
N VAL A 212 -12.49 -4.22 6.08
CA VAL A 212 -13.21 -3.88 4.85
C VAL A 212 -14.39 -4.83 4.65
N THR A 213 -15.58 -4.28 4.44
CA THR A 213 -16.79 -5.04 4.10
C THR A 213 -16.89 -5.20 2.59
N GLN A 214 -16.49 -6.35 2.06
CA GLN A 214 -16.46 -6.62 0.63
C GLN A 214 -16.44 -8.13 0.36
N PRO A 215 -17.42 -8.72 -0.37
CA PRO A 215 -17.45 -10.14 -0.71
C PRO A 215 -16.19 -10.71 -1.37
N SER A 216 -15.47 -9.94 -2.17
CA SER A 216 -14.21 -10.39 -2.79
C SER A 216 -13.02 -10.12 -1.86
N ARG A 217 -12.30 -11.18 -1.46
CA ARG A 217 -11.04 -11.05 -0.68
C ARG A 217 -9.99 -10.21 -1.41
N PHE A 218 -9.92 -10.33 -2.72
CA PHE A 218 -9.02 -9.53 -3.55
C PHE A 218 -9.37 -8.04 -3.46
N ARG A 219 -10.63 -7.67 -3.72
CA ARG A 219 -11.05 -6.25 -3.67
C ARG A 219 -10.89 -5.68 -2.27
N ALA A 220 -11.26 -6.43 -1.23
CA ALA A 220 -11.05 -6.03 0.16
C ALA A 220 -9.56 -5.77 0.46
N SER A 221 -8.68 -6.62 -0.07
CA SER A 221 -7.23 -6.48 0.07
C SER A 221 -6.66 -5.27 -0.65
N VAL A 222 -7.16 -4.96 -1.85
CA VAL A 222 -6.78 -3.74 -2.59
C VAL A 222 -7.23 -2.49 -1.85
N VAL A 223 -8.45 -2.48 -1.31
CA VAL A 223 -8.98 -1.35 -0.51
C VAL A 223 -8.15 -1.15 0.75
N ALA A 224 -7.87 -2.21 1.52
CA ALA A 224 -7.03 -2.12 2.72
C ALA A 224 -5.59 -1.66 2.38
N ALA A 225 -5.02 -2.11 1.27
CA ALA A 225 -3.73 -1.63 0.79
C ALA A 225 -3.76 -0.12 0.45
N LEU A 226 -4.83 0.34 -0.20
CA LEU A 226 -5.04 1.76 -0.52
C LEU A 226 -5.15 2.59 0.75
N HIS A 227 -5.90 2.14 1.76
CA HIS A 227 -6.01 2.81 3.06
C HIS A 227 -4.66 2.97 3.73
N ALA A 228 -3.88 1.90 3.84
CA ALA A 228 -2.56 1.95 4.45
C ALA A 228 -1.60 2.89 3.68
N ALA A 229 -1.66 2.88 2.35
CA ALA A 229 -0.87 3.78 1.52
C ALA A 229 -1.28 5.25 1.64
N ASP A 230 -2.58 5.52 1.76
CA ASP A 230 -3.13 6.85 2.03
C ASP A 230 -2.61 7.36 3.38
N ILE A 231 -2.77 6.57 4.44
CA ILE A 231 -2.24 6.88 5.78
C ILE A 231 -0.75 7.24 5.67
N VAL A 232 0.08 6.45 5.01
CA VAL A 232 1.54 6.72 4.90
C VAL A 232 1.86 8.02 4.16
N THR A 233 1.05 8.40 3.16
CA THR A 233 1.37 9.49 2.24
C THR A 233 0.66 10.81 2.52
N ASN A 234 -0.48 10.79 3.19
CA ASN A 234 -1.27 11.96 3.56
C ASN A 234 -1.19 12.23 5.07
N LYS A 235 -2.08 13.07 5.61
CA LYS A 235 -2.19 13.29 7.04
C LYS A 235 -2.83 12.08 7.71
N ASN A 236 -2.26 11.66 8.83
CA ASN A 236 -2.59 10.40 9.50
C ASN A 236 -2.62 10.56 11.04
N SER A 237 -3.11 11.70 11.51
CA SER A 237 -3.19 12.01 12.94
C SER A 237 -3.67 10.80 13.74
N LEU A 238 -2.92 10.44 14.79
CA LEU A 238 -3.19 9.32 15.72
C LEU A 238 -2.85 7.90 15.20
N HIS A 239 -2.45 7.72 13.93
CA HIS A 239 -1.87 6.45 13.49
C HIS A 239 -0.38 6.34 13.85
N VAL A 240 0.07 5.13 14.16
CA VAL A 240 1.48 4.77 14.34
C VAL A 240 2.12 4.57 12.97
N THR A 241 2.68 5.64 12.41
CA THR A 241 3.25 5.63 11.05
C THR A 241 4.58 6.37 10.96
N GLN A 242 5.38 6.02 9.96
CA GLN A 242 6.39 6.89 9.41
C GLN A 242 5.82 7.54 8.14
N SER A 243 5.54 8.84 8.21
CA SER A 243 4.97 9.56 7.06
C SER A 243 6.01 9.87 5.99
N THR A 244 5.58 9.89 4.73
CA THR A 244 6.38 10.47 3.64
C THR A 244 6.49 11.99 3.79
N SER A 245 7.52 12.61 3.19
CA SER A 245 7.86 14.02 3.42
C SER A 245 8.19 14.81 2.14
N ASN A 246 7.85 14.27 0.97
CA ASN A 246 8.26 14.70 -0.36
C ASN A 246 9.78 14.95 -0.51
N SER A 247 10.60 13.96 -0.18
CA SER A 247 12.07 14.10 -0.11
C SER A 247 12.81 13.98 -1.46
N CYS A 248 12.10 14.10 -2.60
CA CYS A 248 12.67 13.89 -3.93
C CYS A 248 13.58 15.03 -4.43
N GLY A 249 13.56 16.20 -3.79
CA GLY A 249 14.49 17.31 -4.05
C GLY A 249 13.83 18.69 -4.23
N ALA A 250 14.64 19.69 -4.56
CA ALA A 250 14.15 21.04 -4.81
C ALA A 250 13.33 21.12 -6.11
N ASN A 251 12.15 21.76 -6.06
CA ASN A 251 11.20 21.84 -7.18
C ASN A 251 10.89 20.45 -7.77
N CYS A 252 10.70 19.48 -6.89
CA CYS A 252 10.23 18.13 -7.18
C CYS A 252 9.07 17.80 -6.24
N ILE A 253 8.02 17.18 -6.78
CA ILE A 253 6.89 16.67 -6.01
C ILE A 253 6.69 15.17 -6.28
N VAL A 254 6.31 14.45 -5.23
CA VAL A 254 5.86 13.07 -5.28
C VAL A 254 4.36 13.04 -5.02
N ALA A 255 3.61 12.34 -5.87
CA ALA A 255 2.18 12.15 -5.68
C ALA A 255 1.89 11.39 -4.38
N ASN A 256 0.92 11.84 -3.60
CA ASN A 256 0.38 11.06 -2.48
C ASN A 256 -0.56 9.99 -3.03
N VAL A 257 -0.69 8.90 -2.28
CA VAL A 257 -1.57 7.80 -2.65
C VAL A 257 -2.97 8.11 -2.12
N ILE A 258 -3.90 8.24 -3.06
CA ILE A 258 -5.34 8.32 -2.85
C ILE A 258 -5.99 7.48 -3.97
N PHE A 259 -7.30 7.31 -3.96
CA PHE A 259 -7.96 6.64 -5.07
C PHE A 259 -7.74 7.40 -6.39
N ASP A 260 -7.21 6.69 -7.39
CA ASP A 260 -6.89 7.21 -8.71
C ASP A 260 -7.31 6.19 -9.77
N GLY A 261 -8.62 6.13 -10.06
CA GLY A 261 -9.19 5.16 -10.98
C GLY A 261 -8.66 5.22 -12.42
N HIS A 262 -7.97 6.30 -12.80
CA HIS A 262 -7.37 6.46 -14.14
C HIS A 262 -5.84 6.36 -14.14
N ASN A 263 -5.22 6.01 -13.01
CA ASN A 263 -3.79 5.87 -12.86
C ASN A 263 -2.98 7.11 -13.32
N LYS A 264 -3.51 8.32 -13.11
CA LYS A 264 -2.87 9.59 -13.52
C LYS A 264 -1.59 9.89 -12.72
N ASN A 265 -1.58 9.50 -11.46
CA ASN A 265 -0.60 9.80 -10.43
C ASN A 265 -0.09 8.54 -9.73
N ILE A 266 -0.90 7.49 -9.64
CA ILE A 266 -0.55 6.21 -8.99
C ILE A 266 -0.77 5.05 -9.95
N ILE A 267 0.15 4.08 -10.00
CA ILE A 267 -0.11 2.78 -10.64
C ILE A 267 0.05 1.70 -9.56
N TRP A 268 -0.95 0.84 -9.44
CA TRP A 268 -0.91 -0.33 -8.57
C TRP A 268 -0.47 -1.54 -9.38
N GLN A 269 0.69 -2.11 -9.06
CA GLN A 269 1.15 -3.38 -9.62
C GLN A 269 0.99 -4.47 -8.57
N GLU A 270 0.11 -5.43 -8.80
CA GLU A 270 0.15 -6.70 -8.09
C GLU A 270 1.43 -7.43 -8.52
N VAL A 271 2.32 -7.76 -7.59
CA VAL A 271 3.49 -8.61 -7.85
C VAL A 271 3.30 -10.02 -7.30
N TYR A 272 2.30 -10.25 -6.46
CA TYR A 272 1.88 -11.59 -6.05
C TYR A 272 0.36 -11.63 -5.86
N PRO A 273 -0.32 -12.67 -6.38
CA PRO A 273 0.22 -13.80 -7.16
C PRO A 273 0.48 -13.53 -8.67
N LYS A 274 -0.31 -12.71 -9.38
CA LYS A 274 -0.42 -12.74 -10.86
C LYS A 274 0.44 -11.75 -11.66
N ASN A 275 1.23 -10.89 -11.02
CA ASN A 275 2.12 -9.92 -11.69
C ASN A 275 1.44 -9.01 -12.75
N ARG A 276 0.39 -8.26 -12.37
CA ARG A 276 -0.39 -7.40 -13.27
C ARG A 276 -0.64 -6.01 -12.67
N ASN A 277 -0.98 -5.04 -13.51
CA ASN A 277 -1.42 -3.74 -13.01
C ASN A 277 -2.93 -3.80 -12.71
N ILE A 278 -3.34 -3.22 -11.59
CA ILE A 278 -4.74 -3.15 -11.18
C ILE A 278 -5.46 -2.11 -12.03
N ASN A 279 -6.62 -2.49 -12.55
CA ASN A 279 -7.52 -1.60 -13.28
C ASN A 279 -8.85 -1.50 -12.53
N PHE A 280 -9.04 -0.41 -11.79
CA PHE A 280 -10.27 -0.16 -11.02
C PHE A 280 -11.52 0.03 -11.89
N ASN A 281 -11.35 0.28 -13.19
CA ASN A 281 -12.46 0.41 -14.13
C ASN A 281 -12.85 -0.92 -14.79
N ASP A 282 -12.07 -1.99 -14.58
CA ASP A 282 -12.41 -3.31 -15.11
C ASP A 282 -13.48 -3.97 -14.23
N THR A 283 -14.73 -3.90 -14.69
CA THR A 283 -15.88 -4.47 -14.00
C THR A 283 -15.94 -6.00 -14.09
N SER A 284 -15.14 -6.61 -14.95
CA SER A 284 -15.04 -8.08 -15.07
C SER A 284 -14.05 -8.68 -14.07
N ASP A 285 -13.14 -7.87 -13.54
CA ASP A 285 -12.13 -8.31 -12.58
C ASP A 285 -12.72 -8.41 -11.17
N MET A 286 -13.22 -9.60 -10.85
CA MET A 286 -13.69 -9.95 -9.52
C MET A 286 -12.55 -10.44 -8.60
N GLY A 287 -11.34 -10.61 -9.13
CA GLY A 287 -10.17 -11.12 -8.39
C GLY A 287 -10.26 -12.58 -7.93
N VAL A 288 -11.23 -13.35 -8.43
CA VAL A 288 -11.46 -14.77 -8.06
C VAL A 288 -10.23 -15.62 -8.33
N GLU A 289 -9.62 -15.35 -9.46
CA GLU A 289 -8.47 -16.07 -9.98
C GLU A 289 -7.21 -15.77 -9.15
N ASP A 290 -7.07 -14.55 -8.65
CA ASP A 290 -6.01 -14.06 -7.77
C ASP A 290 -6.19 -14.61 -6.37
N ASP A 291 -7.42 -14.60 -5.85
CA ASP A 291 -7.75 -15.18 -4.55
C ASP A 291 -7.40 -16.66 -4.50
N LYS A 292 -7.75 -17.43 -5.55
CA LYS A 292 -7.38 -18.84 -5.68
C LYS A 292 -5.86 -19.06 -5.77
N ALA A 293 -5.12 -18.16 -6.40
CA ALA A 293 -3.68 -18.31 -6.59
C ALA A 293 -2.87 -17.87 -5.35
N GLY A 294 -3.37 -16.90 -4.59
CA GLY A 294 -2.71 -16.31 -3.42
C GLY A 294 -3.23 -16.84 -2.08
N ASN A 295 -4.34 -17.60 -2.10
CA ASN A 295 -5.15 -17.94 -0.92
C ASN A 295 -5.55 -16.69 -0.12
N GLY A 296 -5.98 -15.66 -0.85
CA GLY A 296 -6.33 -14.37 -0.27
C GLY A 296 -5.13 -13.59 0.30
N ASN A 297 -3.90 -13.86 -0.12
CA ASN A 297 -2.73 -13.06 0.26
C ASN A 297 -2.11 -12.40 -0.97
N TYR A 298 -1.64 -11.16 -0.82
CA TYR A 298 -1.23 -10.33 -1.94
C TYR A 298 0.02 -9.51 -1.61
N VAL A 299 0.79 -9.18 -2.65
CA VAL A 299 1.83 -8.15 -2.58
C VAL A 299 1.60 -7.18 -3.71
N PHE A 300 1.51 -5.90 -3.37
CA PHE A 300 1.39 -4.80 -4.32
C PHE A 300 2.64 -3.94 -4.29
N VAL A 301 2.99 -3.38 -5.44
CA VAL A 301 3.99 -2.33 -5.58
C VAL A 301 3.28 -1.08 -6.08
N VAL A 302 3.37 -0.02 -5.29
CA VAL A 302 2.78 1.27 -5.62
C VAL A 302 3.81 2.10 -6.35
N TRP A 303 3.53 2.34 -7.62
CA TRP A 303 4.28 3.24 -8.45
C TRP A 303 3.72 4.64 -8.25
N ARG A 304 4.49 5.51 -7.59
CA ARG A 304 4.09 6.89 -7.34
C ARG A 304 4.69 7.79 -8.41
N LYS A 305 3.94 8.77 -8.89
CA LYS A 305 4.42 9.75 -9.86
C LYS A 305 5.31 10.79 -9.19
N TYR A 306 6.51 10.93 -9.73
CA TYR A 306 7.47 11.97 -9.41
C TYR A 306 7.46 12.99 -10.53
N ARG A 307 7.41 14.27 -10.19
CA ARG A 307 7.32 15.36 -11.18
C ARG A 307 8.18 16.54 -10.74
N GLY A 308 9.09 16.99 -11.59
CA GLY A 308 9.90 18.18 -11.36
C GLY A 308 11.36 18.01 -11.75
N CYS A 309 12.24 18.72 -11.03
CA CYS A 309 13.67 18.70 -11.31
C CYS A 309 14.32 17.40 -10.82
N ILE A 310 15.19 16.82 -11.65
CA ILE A 310 16.14 15.82 -11.17
C ILE A 310 17.15 16.52 -10.26
N ALA A 311 17.41 15.91 -9.09
CA ALA A 311 18.37 16.42 -8.13
C ALA A 311 19.78 16.44 -8.74
N ASN A 312 20.48 17.57 -8.59
CA ASN A 312 21.88 17.72 -8.96
C ASN A 312 22.65 18.33 -7.77
N GLU A 313 23.97 18.30 -7.85
CA GLU A 313 24.85 18.98 -6.93
C GLU A 313 24.63 20.51 -7.01
N GLY A 314 24.80 21.21 -5.88
CA GLY A 314 24.65 22.65 -5.81
C GLY A 314 23.24 23.14 -5.50
N LYS A 315 22.94 24.39 -5.87
CA LYS A 315 21.67 25.07 -5.55
C LYS A 315 20.83 25.29 -6.79
N LEU A 316 19.55 24.92 -6.72
CA LEU A 316 18.59 25.15 -7.81
C LEU A 316 18.37 26.66 -7.99
N VAL A 317 18.65 27.15 -9.19
CA VAL A 317 18.35 28.53 -9.61
C VAL A 317 16.89 28.57 -10.06
N ARG A 318 15.99 28.83 -9.10
CA ARG A 318 14.54 28.83 -9.36
C ARG A 318 14.18 29.78 -10.52
N ALA A 319 14.75 30.98 -10.61
CA ALA A 319 14.40 31.92 -11.69
C ALA A 319 14.62 31.35 -13.11
N LEU A 320 15.58 30.43 -13.28
CA LEU A 320 15.94 29.81 -14.57
C LEU A 320 15.45 28.36 -14.70
N SER A 321 14.45 27.96 -13.91
CA SER A 321 13.95 26.58 -13.88
C SER A 321 12.44 26.51 -14.11
N PHE A 322 11.99 25.61 -14.98
CA PHE A 322 10.59 25.38 -15.32
C PHE A 322 10.30 23.88 -15.60
N PRO A 323 9.08 23.39 -15.31
CA PRO A 323 7.95 24.10 -14.71
C PRO A 323 8.10 24.30 -13.20
N LYS A 324 7.27 25.18 -12.62
CA LYS A 324 7.07 25.27 -11.17
C LYS A 324 6.07 24.20 -10.75
N VAL A 325 6.51 23.24 -9.94
CA VAL A 325 5.65 22.11 -9.54
C VAL A 325 4.94 22.31 -8.19
N GLY A 326 5.25 23.40 -7.47
CA GLY A 326 4.59 23.74 -6.21
C GLY A 326 5.02 22.85 -5.05
N HIS A 327 4.09 22.65 -4.10
CA HIS A 327 4.27 21.84 -2.90
C HIS A 327 3.29 20.67 -2.88
N PRO A 328 3.68 19.52 -2.28
CA PRO A 328 2.78 18.40 -2.10
C PRO A 328 1.57 18.83 -1.26
N GLN A 329 0.36 18.56 -1.76
CA GLN A 329 -0.88 18.78 -1.02
C GLN A 329 -1.25 17.47 -0.33
N LYS A 330 -0.87 17.33 0.94
CA LYS A 330 -1.34 16.22 1.77
C LYS A 330 -2.81 16.48 2.13
N ARG A 331 -3.66 15.55 1.69
CA ARG A 331 -5.04 15.47 2.14
C ARG A 331 -5.07 15.13 3.63
#